data_AF-A0A7X7Q1Z2-F1
#
_entry.id   AF-A0A7X7Q1Z2-F1
#
_cell.length_a   1.000
_cell.length_b   1.000
_cell.length_c   1.000
_cell.angle_alpha   90.00
_cell.angle_beta   90.00
_cell.angle_gamma   90.00
#
_symmetry.space_group_name_H-M   'P 1'
#
loop_
_entity.id
_entity.type
_entity.pdbx_description
1 polymer ?
#
loop_
_entity_poly.entity_id
_entity_poly.type
_entity_poly.pdbx_seq_one_letter_code
_entity_poly.pdbx_strand_id
1 'polypeptide(L)' 'TNNQLNITIRNKTELANLLGVERQSLLRELKNLAQEGYLESNKKQVIVKNYEYFAKLVD' A
#
# COMPACT_ATOMS: atom_id res chain seq x y z
N THR A 1 -2.82 6.32 20.32
CA THR A 1 -3.94 6.72 19.45
C THR A 1 -3.74 6.04 18.11
N ASN A 2 -4.60 5.08 17.75
CA ASN A 2 -4.44 4.31 16.51
C ASN A 2 -4.84 5.15 15.29
N ASN A 3 -3.92 5.97 14.77
CA ASN A 3 -4.12 6.68 13.52
C ASN A 3 -4.01 5.69 12.35
N GLN A 4 -5.14 5.13 11.96
CA GLN A 4 -5.24 4.33 10.73
C GLN A 4 -5.32 5.28 9.52
N LEU A 5 -4.34 5.20 8.62
CA LEU A 5 -4.38 5.91 7.34
C LEU A 5 -5.06 5.02 6.30
N ASN A 6 -6.26 5.43 5.89
CA ASN A 6 -6.99 4.77 4.82
C ASN A 6 -6.68 5.44 3.49
N ILE A 7 -5.94 4.75 2.62
CA ILE A 7 -5.61 5.24 1.29
C ILE A 7 -6.59 4.60 0.29
N THR A 8 -7.53 5.40 -0.19
CA THR A 8 -8.44 4.95 -1.24
C THR A 8 -7.72 4.94 -2.57
N ILE A 9 -7.19 3.78 -2.96
CA ILE A 9 -6.58 3.57 -4.27
C ILE A 9 -7.69 3.26 -5.27
N ARG A 10 -8.24 4.31 -5.89
CA ARG A 10 -9.31 4.18 -6.89
C ARG A 10 -8.90 3.34 -8.09
N ASN A 11 -7.62 3.38 -8.45
CA ASN A 11 -7.08 2.61 -9.55
C ASN A 11 -5.61 2.19 -9.27
N LYS A 12 -5.36 0.88 -9.14
CA LYS A 12 -4.00 0.35 -8.92
C LYS A 12 -3.08 0.54 -10.14
N THR A 13 -3.65 0.67 -11.34
CA THR A 13 -2.90 1.01 -12.55
C THR A 13 -2.41 2.46 -12.50
N GLU A 14 -3.26 3.37 -12.01
CA GLU A 14 -2.89 4.77 -11.83
C GLU A 14 -1.80 4.92 -10.77
N LEU A 15 -1.90 4.16 -9.67
CA LEU A 15 -0.83 4.12 -8.66
C LEU A 15 0.49 3.60 -9.24
N ALA A 16 0.45 2.52 -10.02
CA ALA A 16 1.66 1.98 -10.66
C ALA A 16 2.31 3.01 -11.58
N ASN A 17 1.50 3.70 -12.37
CA ASN A 17 1.96 4.77 -13.27
C ASN A 17 2.56 5.95 -12.49
N LEU A 18 1.92 6.39 -11.41
CA LEU A 18 2.40 7.50 -10.56
C LEU A 18 3.77 7.17 -9.95
N LEU A 19 3.97 5.93 -9.52
CA LEU A 19 5.21 5.46 -8.91
C LEU A 19 6.28 5.08 -9.95
N GLY A 20 5.95 5.09 -11.25
CA GLY A 20 6.87 4.68 -12.31
C GLY A 20 7.24 3.20 -12.26
N VAL A 21 6.38 2.35 -11.69
CA VAL A 21 6.64 0.91 -11.53
C VAL A 21 5.69 0.07 -12.36
N GLU A 22 6.10 -1.16 -12.66
CA GLU A 22 5.21 -2.11 -13.31
C GLU A 22 4.05 -2.51 -12.38
N ARG A 23 2.84 -2.55 -12.95
CA ARG A 23 1.63 -2.92 -12.22
C ARG A 23 1.75 -4.29 -11.56
N GLN A 24 2.38 -5.28 -12.20
CA GLN A 24 2.55 -6.60 -11.60
C GLN A 24 3.51 -6.56 -10.38
N SER A 25 4.60 -5.81 -10.49
CA SER A 25 5.54 -5.61 -9.38
C SER A 25 4.87 -4.90 -8.20
N LEU A 26 4.09 -3.85 -8.45
CA LEU A 26 3.29 -3.19 -7.40
C LEU A 26 2.32 -4.17 -6.72
N LEU A 27 1.60 -4.98 -7.49
CA LEU A 27 0.64 -5.93 -6.93
C LEU A 27 1.31 -7.03 -6.11
N ARG A 28 2.49 -7.49 -6.53
CA ARG A 28 3.30 -8.45 -5.77
C ARG A 28 3.70 -7.84 -4.43
N GLU A 29 4.19 -6.61 -4.44
CA GLU A 29 4.64 -5.94 -3.22
C GLU A 29 3.50 -5.68 -2.25
N LEU A 30 2.36 -5.17 -2.74
CA LEU A 30 1.17 -4.98 -1.92
C LEU A 30 0.65 -6.30 -1.31
N LYS A 31 0.86 -7.44 -1.98
CA LYS A 31 0.49 -8.76 -1.44
C LYS A 31 1.46 -9.18 -0.34
N ASN A 32 2.76 -8.99 -0.52
CA ASN A 32 3.78 -9.30 0.49
C ASN A 32 3.54 -8.50 1.77
N LEU A 33 3.39 -7.17 1.64
CA LEU A 33 3.11 -6.27 2.77
C LEU A 33 1.79 -6.60 3.49
N ALA A 34 0.80 -7.14 2.77
CA ALA A 34 -0.43 -7.62 3.37
C ALA A 34 -0.24 -8.92 4.17
N GLN A 35 0.56 -9.85 3.65
CA GLN A 35 0.89 -11.09 4.36
C GLN A 35 1.70 -10.83 5.63
N GLU A 36 2.54 -9.80 5.61
CA GLU A 36 3.34 -9.36 6.76
C GLU A 36 2.54 -8.52 7.77
N GLY A 37 1.27 -8.20 7.47
CA GLY A 37 0.38 -7.46 8.37
C GLY A 37 0.60 -5.95 8.40
N TYR A 38 1.40 -5.39 7.48
CA TYR A 38 1.65 -3.95 7.42
C TYR A 38 0.49 -3.17 6.81
N LEU A 39 -0.27 -3.80 5.91
CA LEU A 39 -1.45 -3.21 5.27
C LEU A 39 -2.55 -4.25 5.01
N GLU A 40 -3.75 -3.77 4.70
CA GLU A 40 -4.80 -4.57 4.07
C GLU A 40 -5.05 -4.04 2.66
N SER A 41 -5.23 -4.94 1.69
CA SER A 41 -5.45 -4.58 0.29
C SER A 41 -6.65 -5.34 -0.25
N ASN A 42 -7.62 -4.61 -0.80
CA ASN A 42 -8.72 -5.20 -1.56
C ASN A 42 -8.78 -4.60 -2.98
N LYS A 43 -9.82 -4.91 -3.75
CA LYS A 43 -9.95 -4.41 -5.13
C LYS A 43 -10.06 -2.88 -5.23
N LYS A 44 -10.57 -2.21 -4.19
CA LYS A 44 -10.96 -0.79 -4.19
C LYS A 44 -10.12 0.12 -3.27
N GLN A 45 -9.38 -0.45 -2.32
CA GLN A 45 -8.63 0.33 -1.32
C GLN A 45 -7.41 -0.41 -0.78
N VAL A 46 -6.47 0.36 -0.23
CA VAL A 46 -5.35 -0.11 0.57
C VAL A 46 -5.38 0.62 1.91
N ILE A 47 -5.45 -0.13 3.00
CA ILE A 47 -5.51 0.42 4.36
C ILE A 47 -4.16 0.15 5.02
N VAL A 48 -3.45 1.21 5.40
CA VAL A 48 -2.20 1.07 6.14
C VAL A 48 -2.51 0.75 7.60
N LYS A 49 -1.95 -0.35 8.11
CA LYS A 49 -2.14 -0.79 9.50
C LYS A 49 -0.96 -0.41 10.38
N ASN A 50 0.25 -0.44 9.84
CA ASN A 50 1.47 -0.10 10.56
C ASN A 50 2.12 1.15 9.95
N TYR A 51 1.71 2.33 10.40
CA TYR A 51 2.27 3.59 9.91
C TYR A 51 3.75 3.76 10.25
N GLU A 52 4.19 3.29 11.42
CA GLU A 52 5.59 3.42 11.87
C GLU A 52 6.56 2.71 10.92
N TYR A 53 6.17 1.55 10.39
CA TYR A 53 6.95 0.84 9.39
C TYR A 53 7.18 1.70 8.15
N PHE A 54 6.12 2.27 7.58
CA PHE A 54 6.23 3.09 6.36
C PHE A 54 6.93 4.43 6.62
N ALA A 55 6.73 5.04 7.80
CA ALA A 55 7.41 6.28 8.16
C ALA A 55 8.94 6.13 8.16
N LYS A 56 9.45 4.98 8.63
CA LYS A 56 10.89 4.67 8.61
C LYS A 56 11.48 4.44 7.22
N LEU A 57 10.66 4.21 6.20
CA LEU A 57 11.11 3.99 4.82
C LEU A 57 11.19 5.28 4.00
N VAL A 58 10.64 6.39 4.51
CA VAL A 58 10.51 7.67 3.79
C VAL A 58 11.52 8.71 4.30
N ASP A 59 12.39 8.34 5.24
CA ASP A 59 13.56 9.13 5.66
C ASP A 59 14.71 9.07 4.65
#